data_AF-A0A1J5FJS9-F1
#
_entry.id   AF-A0A1J5FJS9-F1
#
_cell.length_a   1.000
_cell.length_b   1.000
_cell.length_c   1.000
_cell.angle_alpha   90.00
_cell.angle_beta   90.00
_cell.angle_gamma   90.00
#
_symmetry.space_group_name_H-M   'P 1'
#
loop_
_entity.id
_entity.type
_entity.pdbx_description
1 polymer ?
#
loop_
_entity_poly.entity_id
_entity_poly.type
_entity_poly.pdbx_seq_one_letter_code
_entity_poly.pdbx_strand_id
1 'polypeptide(L)'
;MIALVQGGIQALSRSYYSKMIPQEHSAEFFGFYNFLGKFAAILGPLLVAVVALFSQNSRTAIASISIFFILGGILLYFVDEKNVASDVKRALSYPQ
;
A
#
# COMPACT_ATOMS: atom_id res chain seq x y z
N MET A 1 -3.04 12.00 17.97
CA MET A 1 -2.82 12.56 16.62
C MET A 1 -2.59 11.49 15.56
N ILE A 2 -1.79 10.45 15.82
CA ILE A 2 -1.52 9.36 14.86
C ILE A 2 -2.80 8.72 14.32
N ALA A 3 -3.80 8.44 15.16
CA ALA A 3 -5.06 7.83 14.74
C ALA A 3 -5.86 8.68 13.74
N LEU A 4 -5.85 10.02 13.86
CA LEU A 4 -6.53 10.90 12.91
C LEU A 4 -5.86 10.86 11.54
N VAL A 5 -4.53 10.94 11.52
CA VAL A 5 -3.75 10.86 10.28
C VAL A 5 -3.91 9.48 9.62
N GLN A 6 -3.82 8.41 10.41
CA GLN A 6 -3.94 7.04 9.91
C GLN A 6 -5.36 6.71 9.45
N GLY A 7 -6.39 7.28 10.09
CA GLY A 7 -7.79 7.19 9.63
C GLY A 7 -8.03 7.95 8.32
N GLY A 8 -7.49 9.18 8.21
CA GLY A 8 -7.58 9.98 6.98
C GLY A 8 -6.90 9.31 5.79
N ILE A 9 -5.67 8.81 5.96
CA ILE A 9 -4.92 8.09 4.92
C ILE A 9 -5.66 6.83 4.47
N GLN A 10 -6.20 6.04 5.41
CA GLN A 10 -6.95 4.83 5.07
C GLN A 10 -8.23 5.13 4.28
N ALA A 11 -8.97 6.17 4.69
CA ALA A 11 -10.17 6.59 3.98
C ALA A 11 -9.84 7.09 2.56
N LEU A 12 -8.77 7.88 2.42
CA LEU A 12 -8.30 8.41 1.14
C LEU A 12 -7.81 7.30 0.22
N SER A 13 -6.97 6.39 0.71
CA SER A 13 -6.46 5.22 -0.02
C SER A 13 -7.61 4.41 -0.61
N ARG A 14 -8.61 4.08 0.22
CA ARG A 14 -9.77 3.30 -0.22
C ARG A 14 -10.61 4.03 -1.28
N SER A 15 -10.82 5.34 -1.11
CA SER A 15 -11.59 6.15 -2.05
C SER A 15 -10.90 6.33 -3.40
N TYR A 16 -9.57 6.53 -3.41
CA TYR A 16 -8.80 6.57 -4.65
C TYR A 16 -8.78 5.21 -5.34
N TYR A 17 -8.53 4.14 -4.58
CA TYR A 17 -8.51 2.78 -5.11
C TYR A 17 -9.83 2.40 -5.76
N SER A 18 -10.97 2.73 -5.14
CA SER A 18 -12.30 2.42 -5.70
C SER A 18 -12.60 3.13 -7.02
N LYS A 19 -11.96 4.27 -7.30
CA LYS A 19 -12.14 5.00 -8.56
C LYS A 19 -11.30 4.45 -9.72
N MET A 20 -10.20 3.74 -9.41
CA MET A 20 -9.29 3.19 -10.42
C MET A 20 -9.67 1.78 -10.87
N ILE A 21 -10.36 1.01 -10.03
CA ILE A 21 -10.70 -0.39 -10.31
C ILE A 21 -11.96 -0.51 -11.18
N PRO A 22 -12.03 -1.52 -12.08
CA PRO A 22 -13.21 -1.79 -12.89
C PRO A 22 -14.33 -2.38 -12.02
N GLN A 23 -15.57 -1.94 -12.23
CA GLN A 23 -16.72 -2.35 -11.40
C GLN A 23 -16.98 -3.86 -11.48
N GLU A 24 -16.81 -4.44 -12.67
CA GLU A 24 -17.08 -5.86 -12.96
C GLU A 24 -16.14 -6.82 -12.21
N HIS A 25 -14.91 -6.39 -11.89
CA HIS A 25 -13.93 -7.18 -11.13
C HIS A 25 -13.62 -6.60 -9.75
N SER A 26 -14.45 -5.68 -9.24
CA SER A 26 -14.20 -4.95 -8.01
C SER A 26 -13.88 -5.84 -6.81
N ALA A 27 -14.52 -7.01 -6.69
CA ALA A 27 -14.28 -7.98 -5.62
C ALA A 27 -12.84 -8.57 -5.64
N GLU A 28 -12.28 -8.85 -6.81
CA GLU A 28 -10.93 -9.40 -6.96
C GLU A 28 -9.87 -8.35 -6.61
N PHE A 29 -10.03 -7.13 -7.12
CA PHE A 29 -9.15 -6.00 -6.81
C PHE A 29 -9.21 -5.63 -5.31
N PHE A 30 -10.40 -5.55 -4.71
CA PHE A 30 -10.52 -5.34 -3.26
C PHE A 30 -9.97 -6.52 -2.44
N GLY A 31 -10.08 -7.75 -2.95
CA GLY A 31 -9.43 -8.93 -2.37
C GLY A 31 -7.91 -8.76 -2.31
N PHE A 32 -7.31 -8.31 -3.41
CA PHE A 32 -5.87 -8.01 -3.49
C PHE A 32 -5.47 -6.85 -2.57
N TYR A 33 -6.24 -5.77 -2.53
CA TYR A 33 -6.03 -4.65 -1.58
C TYR A 33 -6.00 -5.12 -0.13
N ASN A 34 -6.94 -5.99 0.26
CA ASN A 34 -7.00 -6.54 1.61
C ASN A 34 -5.83 -7.50 1.90
N PHE A 35 -5.42 -8.29 0.92
CA PHE A 35 -4.23 -9.14 1.00
C PHE A 35 -2.96 -8.31 1.25
N LEU A 36 -2.75 -7.22 0.50
CA LEU A 36 -1.64 -6.29 0.72
C LEU A 36 -1.66 -5.70 2.14
N GLY A 37 -2.84 -5.30 2.63
CA GLY A 37 -2.99 -4.78 3.99
C GLY A 37 -2.57 -5.79 5.06
N LYS A 38 -2.97 -7.06 4.91
CA LYS A 38 -2.54 -8.14 5.81
C LYS A 38 -1.03 -8.39 5.74
N PHE A 39 -0.45 -8.34 4.54
CA PHE A 39 1.00 -8.46 4.37
C PHE A 39 1.76 -7.34 5.07
N ALA A 40 1.31 -6.08 4.92
CA ALA A 40 1.90 -4.95 5.60
C ALA A 40 1.84 -5.08 7.14
N ALA A 41 0.73 -5.60 7.67
CA ALA A 41 0.55 -5.85 9.10
C ALA A 41 1.48 -6.93 9.65
N ILE A 42 2.03 -7.80 8.81
CA ILE A 42 3.03 -8.82 9.18
C ILE A 42 4.44 -8.28 9.01
N LEU A 43 4.75 -7.70 7.85
CA LEU A 43 6.09 -7.23 7.50
C LEU A 43 6.57 -6.05 8.36
N GLY A 44 5.67 -5.13 8.72
CA GLY A 44 6.00 -3.98 9.57
C GLY A 44 6.55 -4.40 10.93
N PRO A 45 5.77 -5.14 11.75
CA PRO A 45 6.25 -5.67 13.02
C PRO A 45 7.46 -6.59 12.88
N LEU A 46 7.52 -7.41 11.82
CA LEU A 46 8.67 -8.29 11.57
C LEU A 46 9.97 -7.49 11.39
N LEU A 47 9.95 -6.46 10.55
CA LEU A 47 11.13 -5.61 10.32
C LEU A 47 11.56 -4.89 11.61
N VAL A 48 10.60 -4.31 12.32
CA VAL A 48 10.86 -3.63 13.61
C VAL A 48 11.47 -4.61 14.61
N ALA A 49 10.92 -5.83 14.73
CA ALA A 49 11.41 -6.85 15.64
C ALA A 49 12.85 -7.27 15.29
N VAL A 50 13.13 -7.54 14.01
CA VAL A 50 14.48 -7.88 13.55
C VAL A 50 15.47 -6.77 13.87
N VAL A 51 15.15 -5.51 13.52
CA VAL A 51 16.04 -4.38 13.79
C VAL A 51 16.20 -4.12 15.29
N ALA A 52 15.14 -4.30 16.09
CA ALA A 52 15.23 -4.19 17.55
C ALA A 52 16.19 -5.23 18.15
N LEU A 53 16.15 -6.47 17.68
CA LEU A 53 17.03 -7.54 18.16
C LEU A 53 18.51 -7.24 17.86
N PHE A 54 18.82 -6.73 16.67
CA PHE A 54 20.20 -6.40 16.30
C PHE A 54 20.70 -5.08 16.91
N SER A 55 19.89 -4.03 16.87
CA SER A 55 20.29 -2.70 17.32
C SER A 55 20.21 -2.52 18.84
N GLN A 56 19.46 -3.39 19.55
CA GLN A 56 19.13 -3.24 20.98
C GLN A 56 18.60 -1.84 21.34
N ASN A 57 18.01 -1.14 20.36
CA ASN A 57 17.57 0.25 20.49
C ASN A 57 16.22 0.44 19.79
N SER A 58 15.21 0.77 20.58
CA SER A 58 13.83 0.97 20.11
C SER A 58 13.69 2.12 19.13
N ARG A 59 14.53 3.17 19.23
CA ARG A 59 14.48 4.31 18.30
C ARG A 59 14.90 3.88 16.90
N THR A 60 16.00 3.14 16.79
CA THR A 60 16.48 2.59 15.52
C THR A 60 15.48 1.57 14.95
N ALA A 61 14.87 0.76 15.81
CA ALA A 61 13.84 -0.19 15.41
C ALA A 61 12.62 0.48 14.79
N ILE A 62 12.07 1.53 15.41
CA ILE A 62 10.93 2.27 14.85
C ILE A 62 11.34 3.02 13.58
N ALA A 63 12.56 3.58 13.52
CA ALA A 63 13.08 4.26 12.33
C ALA A 63 13.19 3.34 11.11
N SER A 64 13.31 2.01 11.31
CA SER A 64 13.35 1.05 10.20
C SER A 64 12.08 1.07 9.33
N ILE A 65 10.93 1.46 9.90
CA ILE A 65 9.67 1.56 9.16
C ILE A 65 9.78 2.59 8.03
N SER A 66 10.64 3.61 8.18
CA SER A 66 10.91 4.59 7.12
C SER A 66 11.37 3.96 5.81
N ILE A 67 12.00 2.78 5.84
CA ILE A 67 12.39 2.04 4.64
C ILE A 67 11.14 1.69 3.80
N PHE A 68 10.07 1.18 4.42
CA PHE A 68 8.83 0.89 3.72
C PHE A 68 8.14 2.15 3.18
N PHE A 69 8.18 3.26 3.93
CA PHE A 69 7.64 4.53 3.46
C PHE A 69 8.41 5.10 2.27
N ILE A 70 9.74 5.00 2.27
CA ILE A 70 10.59 5.46 1.14
C ILE A 70 10.33 4.59 -0.08
N LEU A 71 10.35 3.26 0.06
CA LEU A 71 10.07 2.34 -1.04
C LEU A 71 8.67 2.55 -1.63
N GLY A 72 7.66 2.70 -0.76
CA GLY A 72 6.29 3.00 -1.18
C GLY A 72 6.17 4.37 -1.86
N GLY A 73 6.86 5.38 -1.34
CA GLY A 73 6.90 6.73 -1.94
C GLY A 73 7.56 6.74 -3.32
N ILE A 74 8.66 6.02 -3.49
CA ILE A 74 9.31 5.82 -4.79
C ILE A 74 8.37 5.09 -5.75
N LEU A 75 7.71 4.02 -5.30
CA LEU A 75 6.75 3.29 -6.13
C LEU A 75 5.60 4.19 -6.59
N LEU A 76 5.03 4.98 -5.69
CA LEU A 76 3.97 5.93 -6.02
C LEU A 76 4.43 7.04 -6.96
N TYR A 77 5.69 7.46 -6.88
CA TYR A 77 6.24 8.46 -7.80
C TYR A 77 6.22 7.99 -9.26
N PHE A 78 6.32 6.68 -9.50
CA PHE A 78 6.22 6.10 -10.85
C PHE A 78 4.78 5.88 -11.33
N VAL A 79 3.77 6.09 -10.49
CA VAL A 79 2.36 5.91 -10.87
C VAL A 79 1.84 7.16 -11.54
N ASP A 80 1.52 7.07 -12.84
CA ASP A 80 0.86 8.14 -13.58
C ASP A 80 -0.66 7.98 -13.54
N GLU A 81 -1.30 8.76 -12.67
CA GLU A 81 -2.76 8.76 -12.44
C GLU A 81 -3.59 8.92 -13.72
N LYS A 82 -3.09 9.67 -14.71
CA LYS A 82 -3.82 9.94 -15.96
C LYS A 82 -3.90 8.69 -16.85
N ASN A 83 -2.92 7.80 -16.74
CA ASN A 83 -2.80 6.61 -17.57
C ASN A 83 -3.34 5.34 -16.88
N VAL A 84 -3.49 5.33 -15.54
CA VAL A 84 -3.98 4.13 -14.82
C VAL A 84 -5.35 3.67 -15.31
N ALA A 85 -6.32 4.57 -15.47
CA ALA A 85 -7.67 4.20 -15.89
C ALA A 85 -7.71 3.63 -17.32
N SER A 86 -6.89 4.18 -18.23
CA SER A 86 -6.75 3.67 -19.60
C SER A 86 -5.98 2.35 -19.65
N ASP A 87 -4.96 2.18 -18.82
CA ASP A 87 -4.12 0.98 -18.79
C ASP A 87 -4.85 -0.22 -18.20
N VAL A 88 -5.62 -0.01 -17.13
CA VAL A 88 -6.49 -1.03 -16.54
C VAL A 88 -7.55 -1.47 -17.56
N LYS A 89 -8.17 -0.51 -18.28
CA LYS A 89 -9.12 -0.84 -19.34
C LYS A 89 -8.47 -1.58 -20.50
N ARG A 90 -7.25 -1.21 -20.90
CA ARG A 90 -6.50 -1.84 -22.00
C ARG A 90 -6.03 -3.26 -21.66
N ALA A 91 -5.56 -3.50 -20.44
CA ALA A 91 -5.15 -4.83 -19.98
C ALA A 91 -6.33 -5.83 -19.94
N LEU A 92 -7.53 -5.35 -19.62
CA LEU A 92 -8.75 -6.17 -19.56
C LEU A 92 -9.53 -6.25 -20.88
N SER A 93 -9.21 -5.39 -21.86
CA SER A 93 -9.80 -5.44 -23.20
C SER A 93 -9.09 -6.41 -24.14
N TYR A 94 -8.00 -7.06 -23.70
CA TYR A 94 -7.40 -8.14 -24.47
C TYR A 94 -8.39 -9.32 -24.50
N PRO A 95 -8.88 -9.73 -25.68
CA PRO A 95 -9.61 -10.98 -25.79
C PRO A 95 -8.65 -12.11 -25.35
N GLN A 96 -9.09 -12.88 -24.35
CA GLN A 96 -8.53 -14.21 -24.09
C GLN A 96 -8.78 -15.10 -25.32
#